data_AF-A0A402AZE7-F1
#
_entry.id   AF-A0A402AZE7-F1
#
_cell.length_a   1.000
_cell.length_b   1.000
_cell.length_c   1.000
_cell.angle_alpha   90.00
_cell.angle_beta   90.00
_cell.angle_gamma   90.00
#
_symmetry.space_group_name_H-M   'P 1'
#
loop_
_entity.id
_entity.type
_entity.pdbx_description
1 polymer ?
#
loop_
_entity_poly.entity_id
_entity_poly.type
_entity_poly.pdbx_seq_one_letter_code
_entity_poly.pdbx_strand_id
1 'polypeptide(L)'
;MWKLLLLPAWPNDPNRLALWSGTSGGNTTNNISGGQLDWPTIADVLDQHNISWKCYNLGLGTGSLPTQLEGYNALAYFKNWVYDPRLYLPESSYYHDLKNGTLPQVSFLITESLISEHPPADIQQGQSKMKQIIQALMNSSAWNSSALFFTYDEGGGYFDHVAPPQLDAYGLGFRVPTLVISPYARRGYVSGQLYEHSSILKFIERRFGLPTLASLNHQFDVNTPGQNNDAAQGNTYGPPAPPRDGLAQLGDFYEAFNF
;
A
#
# COMPACT_ATOMS: atom_id res chain seq x y z
N MET A 1 1.02 -1.98 19.84
CA MET A 1 1.97 -1.46 18.84
C MET A 1 1.57 -2.09 17.52
N TRP A 2 0.90 -1.35 16.64
CA TRP A 2 -0.01 -1.91 15.62
C TRP A 2 0.62 -2.04 14.24
N LYS A 3 0.51 -3.22 13.61
CA LYS A 3 1.36 -3.62 12.49
C LYS A 3 0.57 -3.94 11.22
N LEU A 4 0.83 -3.17 10.18
CA LEU A 4 0.05 -2.99 8.97
C LEU A 4 0.69 -3.66 7.74
N LEU A 5 -0.11 -4.18 6.79
CA LEU A 5 0.30 -5.13 5.75
C LEU A 5 -0.48 -4.86 4.46
N LEU A 6 0.15 -4.77 3.26
CA LEU A 6 -0.51 -4.17 2.08
C LEU A 6 0.07 -4.59 0.72
N LEU A 7 -0.78 -4.69 -0.31
CA LEU A 7 -0.44 -4.79 -1.74
C LEU A 7 -1.48 -3.93 -2.57
N PRO A 8 -1.13 -3.10 -3.60
CA PRO A 8 -2.03 -2.16 -4.38
C PRO A 8 -2.00 -2.09 -5.98
N ALA A 9 -3.16 -1.74 -6.65
CA ALA A 9 -3.73 -1.85 -8.08
C ALA A 9 -2.88 -1.73 -9.42
N TRP A 10 -3.31 -2.18 -10.64
CA TRP A 10 -2.67 -2.10 -12.00
C TRP A 10 -3.01 -0.76 -12.71
N PRO A 11 -2.11 -0.15 -13.52
CA PRO A 11 -0.70 -0.49 -13.58
C PRO A 11 -0.17 -0.47 -12.15
N ASN A 12 0.57 -1.53 -11.81
CA ASN A 12 0.90 -1.89 -10.43
C ASN A 12 1.54 -0.71 -9.73
N ASP A 13 2.41 -0.03 -10.45
CA ASP A 13 3.26 1.00 -9.87
C ASP A 13 2.48 2.25 -9.45
N PRO A 14 1.59 2.86 -10.26
CA PRO A 14 0.73 3.97 -9.83
C PRO A 14 0.01 3.75 -8.50
N ASN A 15 -0.59 2.59 -8.28
CA ASN A 15 -1.31 2.33 -7.03
C ASN A 15 -0.35 1.98 -5.88
N ARG A 16 0.81 1.37 -6.17
CA ARG A 16 1.89 1.21 -5.19
C ARG A 16 2.49 2.53 -4.76
N LEU A 17 2.61 3.48 -5.67
CA LEU A 17 3.01 4.84 -5.35
C LEU A 17 1.95 5.53 -4.48
N ALA A 18 0.65 5.36 -4.78
CA ALA A 18 -0.43 5.87 -3.93
C ALA A 18 -0.39 5.27 -2.51
N LEU A 19 -0.05 3.99 -2.39
CA LEU A 19 0.13 3.32 -1.10
C LEU A 19 1.31 3.87 -0.29
N TRP A 20 2.38 4.30 -0.94
CA TRP A 20 3.58 4.83 -0.28
C TRP A 20 3.54 6.33 -0.06
N SER A 21 2.87 7.08 -0.94
CA SER A 21 2.99 8.54 -1.01
C SER A 21 1.65 9.28 -1.12
N GLY A 22 0.53 8.56 -1.20
CA GLY A 22 -0.80 9.15 -1.34
C GLY A 22 -1.10 9.71 -2.73
N THR A 23 -0.16 9.60 -3.69
CA THR A 23 -0.29 9.99 -5.10
C THR A 23 0.56 9.06 -5.97
N SER A 24 0.26 8.96 -7.26
CA SER A 24 1.17 8.35 -8.25
C SER A 24 2.19 9.34 -8.82
N GLY A 25 2.14 10.62 -8.43
CA GLY A 25 2.96 11.69 -9.02
C GLY A 25 2.67 11.87 -10.51
N GLY A 26 1.41 11.69 -10.90
CA GLY A 26 0.97 11.71 -12.30
C GLY A 26 1.34 10.46 -13.12
N ASN A 27 2.00 9.46 -12.53
CA ASN A 27 2.42 8.26 -13.24
C ASN A 27 1.23 7.35 -13.58
N THR A 28 1.19 6.87 -14.82
CA THR A 28 0.13 5.98 -15.35
C THR A 28 0.70 4.73 -16.00
N THR A 29 1.97 4.38 -15.73
CA THR A 29 2.68 3.27 -16.38
C THR A 29 3.50 2.48 -15.37
N ASN A 30 3.96 1.28 -15.74
CA ASN A 30 4.89 0.48 -14.93
C ASN A 30 6.37 0.73 -15.30
N ASN A 31 6.66 1.83 -16.00
CA ASN A 31 8.00 2.08 -16.56
C ASN A 31 8.74 3.11 -15.69
N ILE A 32 9.04 2.73 -14.44
CA ILE A 32 9.73 3.57 -13.48
C ILE A 32 11.03 2.88 -13.08
N SER A 33 12.17 3.55 -13.22
CA SER A 33 13.44 2.98 -12.76
C SER A 33 13.68 3.27 -11.28
N GLY A 34 14.46 2.40 -10.63
CA GLY A 34 14.87 2.61 -9.24
C GLY A 34 15.54 3.98 -9.04
N GLY A 35 15.21 4.65 -7.92
CA GLY A 35 15.80 5.93 -7.55
C GLY A 35 15.50 7.12 -8.48
N GLN A 36 14.40 7.10 -9.25
CA GLN A 36 14.02 8.23 -10.09
C GLN A 36 13.14 9.27 -9.37
N LEU A 37 12.38 8.86 -8.37
CA LEU A 37 11.39 9.69 -7.68
C LEU A 37 11.98 10.37 -6.45
N ASP A 38 11.51 11.56 -6.11
CA ASP A 38 12.08 12.39 -5.04
C ASP A 38 11.06 13.20 -4.22
N TRP A 39 9.77 12.85 -4.30
CA TRP A 39 8.77 13.40 -3.38
C TRP A 39 8.68 12.59 -2.07
N PRO A 40 8.18 13.21 -0.98
CA PRO A 40 8.00 12.53 0.31
C PRO A 40 7.17 11.25 0.25
N THR A 41 7.50 10.27 1.09
CA THR A 41 6.75 9.03 1.28
C THR A 41 6.41 8.83 2.75
N ILE A 42 5.58 7.84 3.07
CA ILE A 42 5.25 7.52 4.46
C ILE A 42 6.50 7.02 5.19
N ALA A 43 7.46 6.42 4.51
CA ALA A 43 8.74 6.06 5.09
C ALA A 43 9.52 7.29 5.58
N ASP A 44 9.49 8.40 4.84
CA ASP A 44 10.12 9.67 5.26
C ASP A 44 9.47 10.20 6.55
N VAL A 45 8.14 10.18 6.60
CA VAL A 45 7.39 10.64 7.78
C VAL A 45 7.65 9.73 8.99
N LEU A 46 7.67 8.41 8.79
CA LEU A 46 7.96 7.44 9.85
C LEU A 46 9.38 7.63 10.40
N ASP A 47 10.40 7.81 9.53
CA ASP A 47 11.78 8.05 9.96
C ASP A 47 11.95 9.37 10.71
N GLN A 48 11.36 10.45 10.20
CA GLN A 48 11.41 11.76 10.84
C GLN A 48 10.79 11.76 12.25
N HIS A 49 9.84 10.86 12.51
CA HIS A 49 9.15 10.74 13.80
C HIS A 49 9.62 9.55 14.65
N ASN A 50 10.75 8.92 14.29
CA ASN A 50 11.31 7.76 15.00
C ASN A 50 10.32 6.59 15.15
N ILE A 51 9.42 6.41 14.19
CA ILE A 51 8.51 5.26 14.15
C ILE A 51 9.23 4.12 13.42
N SER A 52 9.54 3.06 14.14
CA SER A 52 10.24 1.90 13.55
C SER A 52 9.43 1.27 12.42
N TRP A 53 10.07 1.02 11.27
CA TRP A 53 9.46 0.33 10.15
C TRP A 53 10.45 -0.53 9.35
N LYS A 54 9.91 -1.54 8.66
CA LYS A 54 10.65 -2.47 7.78
C LYS A 54 9.76 -2.96 6.65
N CYS A 55 10.35 -3.33 5.52
CA CYS A 55 9.69 -4.13 4.48
C CYS A 55 10.22 -5.56 4.50
N TYR A 56 9.33 -6.53 4.36
CA TYR A 56 9.67 -7.95 4.27
C TYR A 56 9.13 -8.51 2.96
N ASN A 57 10.03 -9.01 2.13
CA ASN A 57 9.68 -9.53 0.81
C ASN A 57 9.39 -11.02 0.91
N LEU A 58 8.13 -11.36 0.68
CA LEU A 58 7.57 -12.70 0.73
C LEU A 58 7.77 -13.36 -0.64
N GLY A 59 8.23 -14.62 -0.65
CA GLY A 59 8.44 -15.38 -1.89
C GLY A 59 9.91 -15.72 -2.16
N LEU A 60 10.29 -15.77 -3.44
CA LEU A 60 11.60 -16.30 -3.87
C LEU A 60 12.80 -15.41 -3.50
N GLY A 61 12.57 -14.28 -2.82
CA GLY A 61 13.65 -13.40 -2.37
C GLY A 61 14.38 -12.78 -3.57
N THR A 62 13.62 -12.38 -4.60
CA THR A 62 14.22 -11.61 -5.70
C THR A 62 14.78 -10.29 -5.18
N GLY A 63 14.29 -9.79 -4.05
CA GLY A 63 14.80 -8.57 -3.42
C GLY A 63 16.16 -8.61 -2.71
N SER A 64 17.19 -9.27 -3.24
CA SER A 64 18.55 -9.12 -2.67
C SER A 64 19.31 -7.90 -3.21
N LEU A 65 18.83 -7.29 -4.30
CA LEU A 65 19.45 -6.12 -4.94
C LEU A 65 18.38 -5.10 -5.36
N PRO A 66 18.72 -3.78 -5.38
CA PRO A 66 17.81 -2.72 -5.81
C PRO A 66 17.16 -2.95 -7.17
N THR A 67 17.89 -3.54 -8.11
CA THR A 67 17.45 -3.82 -9.48
C THR A 67 16.49 -5.00 -9.61
N GLN A 68 16.31 -5.80 -8.55
CA GLN A 68 15.49 -7.01 -8.58
C GLN A 68 14.15 -6.86 -7.81
N LEU A 69 14.01 -5.80 -7.01
CA LEU A 69 12.71 -5.37 -6.45
C LEU A 69 11.91 -4.45 -7.37
N GLU A 70 12.52 -3.99 -8.46
CA GLU A 70 11.85 -3.16 -9.47
C GLU A 70 10.55 -3.85 -9.88
N GLY A 71 9.43 -3.17 -9.65
CA GLY A 71 8.11 -3.73 -9.95
C GLY A 71 7.49 -4.61 -8.88
N TYR A 72 7.91 -4.58 -7.59
CA TYR A 72 7.12 -5.11 -6.45
C TYR A 72 7.09 -4.16 -5.25
N ASN A 73 8.25 -3.59 -4.89
CA ASN A 73 8.35 -2.62 -3.81
C ASN A 73 8.56 -1.21 -4.38
N ALA A 74 7.49 -0.45 -4.55
CA ALA A 74 7.57 0.88 -5.18
C ALA A 74 8.42 1.89 -4.39
N LEU A 75 8.76 1.63 -3.11
CA LEU A 75 9.70 2.50 -2.41
C LEU A 75 11.11 2.46 -3.03
N ALA A 76 11.47 1.39 -3.74
CA ALA A 76 12.71 1.31 -4.50
C ALA A 76 12.80 2.36 -5.64
N TYR A 77 11.68 2.94 -6.07
CA TYR A 77 11.69 4.02 -7.06
C TYR A 77 12.16 5.35 -6.50
N PHE A 78 12.25 5.50 -5.18
CA PHE A 78 12.60 6.76 -4.52
C PHE A 78 14.08 6.86 -4.21
N LYS A 79 14.70 8.00 -4.53
CA LYS A 79 16.13 8.28 -4.34
C LYS A 79 16.61 8.03 -2.91
N ASN A 80 15.79 8.39 -1.92
CA ASN A 80 16.12 8.26 -0.49
C ASN A 80 16.18 6.80 -0.03
N TRP A 81 15.49 5.90 -0.74
CA TRP A 81 15.14 4.58 -0.22
C TRP A 81 15.70 3.41 -1.04
N VAL A 82 16.05 3.64 -2.31
CA VAL A 82 16.54 2.61 -3.25
C VAL A 82 17.79 1.84 -2.79
N TYR A 83 18.52 2.33 -1.77
CA TYR A 83 19.66 1.62 -1.19
C TYR A 83 19.48 1.32 0.30
N ASP A 84 18.29 1.58 0.87
CA ASP A 84 18.03 1.35 2.28
C ASP A 84 17.85 -0.16 2.56
N PRO A 85 18.66 -0.77 3.45
CA PRO A 85 18.61 -2.20 3.72
C PRO A 85 17.26 -2.67 4.29
N ARG A 86 16.44 -1.77 4.86
CA ARG A 86 15.11 -2.10 5.39
C ARG A 86 14.11 -2.50 4.29
N LEU A 87 14.39 -2.19 3.03
CA LEU A 87 13.54 -2.58 1.90
C LEU A 87 13.74 -4.01 1.43
N TYR A 88 14.88 -4.61 1.78
CA TYR A 88 15.38 -5.84 1.17
C TYR A 88 15.36 -7.02 2.14
N LEU A 89 14.61 -6.94 3.24
CA LEU A 89 14.57 -8.04 4.20
C LEU A 89 13.80 -9.23 3.60
N PRO A 90 14.33 -10.45 3.70
CA PRO A 90 13.63 -11.64 3.23
C PRO A 90 12.48 -12.01 4.18
N GLU A 91 11.58 -12.87 3.70
CA GLU A 91 10.50 -13.47 4.48
C GLU A 91 10.97 -14.05 5.82
N SER A 92 12.17 -14.65 5.86
CA SER A 92 12.74 -15.23 7.10
C SER A 92 12.93 -14.19 8.21
N SER A 93 13.21 -12.93 7.87
CA SER A 93 13.32 -11.83 8.82
C SER A 93 12.00 -11.50 9.51
N TYR A 94 10.86 -11.69 8.84
CA TYR A 94 9.54 -11.50 9.44
C TYR A 94 9.30 -12.51 10.58
N TYR A 95 9.54 -13.80 10.30
CA TYR A 95 9.42 -14.84 11.33
C TYR A 95 10.43 -14.67 12.46
N HIS A 96 11.66 -14.23 12.14
CA HIS A 96 12.67 -13.93 13.15
C HIS A 96 12.20 -12.81 14.10
N ASP A 97 11.68 -11.71 13.54
CA ASP A 97 11.20 -10.57 14.31
C ASP A 97 9.94 -10.90 15.13
N LEU A 98 9.04 -11.74 14.60
CA LEU A 98 7.91 -12.27 15.36
C LEU A 98 8.37 -13.11 16.56
N LYS A 99 9.33 -14.02 16.34
CA LYS A 99 9.85 -14.92 17.37
C LYS A 99 10.55 -14.15 18.50
N ASN A 100 11.29 -13.11 18.14
CA ASN A 100 12.07 -12.33 19.09
C ASN A 100 11.31 -11.16 19.71
N GLY A 101 10.06 -10.91 19.29
CA GLY A 101 9.27 -9.76 19.75
C GLY A 101 9.81 -8.42 19.26
N THR A 102 10.61 -8.41 18.18
CA THR A 102 11.28 -7.23 17.60
C THR A 102 10.61 -6.72 16.33
N LEU A 103 9.46 -7.27 15.97
CA LEU A 103 8.69 -6.81 14.80
C LEU A 103 8.31 -5.32 14.99
N PRO A 104 8.59 -4.44 14.02
CA PRO A 104 8.56 -2.98 14.19
C PRO A 104 7.15 -2.43 14.30
N GLN A 105 7.04 -1.11 14.53
CA GLN A 105 5.75 -0.43 14.63
C GLN A 105 4.97 -0.48 13.32
N VAL A 106 5.60 -0.34 12.15
CA VAL A 106 4.96 -0.50 10.83
C VAL A 106 5.71 -1.55 10.02
N SER A 107 5.03 -2.53 9.42
CA SER A 107 5.68 -3.71 8.80
C SER A 107 5.09 -4.05 7.44
N PHE A 108 5.63 -3.50 6.36
CA PHE A 108 5.13 -3.80 5.03
C PHE A 108 5.56 -5.22 4.63
N LEU A 109 4.64 -6.16 4.41
CA LEU A 109 4.99 -7.44 3.77
C LEU A 109 4.55 -7.40 2.31
N ILE A 110 5.51 -7.66 1.42
CA ILE A 110 5.38 -7.46 -0.01
C ILE A 110 5.46 -8.84 -0.66
N THR A 111 4.40 -9.28 -1.35
CA THR A 111 4.41 -10.57 -2.04
C THR A 111 5.05 -10.44 -3.40
N GLU A 112 5.93 -11.37 -3.73
CA GLU A 112 6.59 -11.44 -5.03
C GLU A 112 6.12 -12.66 -5.84
N SER A 113 6.23 -12.57 -7.17
CA SER A 113 6.19 -13.74 -8.06
C SER A 113 4.90 -14.59 -7.90
N LEU A 114 5.02 -15.91 -7.87
CA LEU A 114 3.91 -16.87 -7.91
C LEU A 114 2.96 -16.82 -6.71
N ILE A 115 3.35 -16.19 -5.60
CA ILE A 115 2.51 -16.05 -4.40
C ILE A 115 1.76 -14.72 -4.34
N SER A 116 1.98 -13.82 -5.29
CA SER A 116 1.27 -12.53 -5.39
C SER A 116 -0.18 -12.66 -5.84
N GLU A 117 -0.57 -13.84 -6.34
CA GLU A 117 -1.87 -14.08 -6.99
C GLU A 117 -2.06 -13.32 -8.31
N HIS A 118 -1.03 -12.63 -8.79
CA HIS A 118 -1.07 -11.94 -10.08
C HIS A 118 -1.32 -12.95 -11.22
N PRO A 119 -2.32 -12.75 -12.09
CA PRO A 119 -2.58 -13.64 -13.20
C PRO A 119 -1.34 -13.86 -14.09
N PRO A 120 -1.04 -15.09 -14.53
CA PRO A 120 -1.85 -16.32 -14.42
C PRO A 120 -1.52 -17.20 -13.20
N ALA A 121 -0.98 -16.65 -12.10
CA ALA A 121 -0.60 -17.43 -10.93
C ALA A 121 -1.78 -18.16 -10.27
N ASP A 122 -1.51 -19.28 -9.62
CA ASP A 122 -2.51 -20.05 -8.88
C ASP A 122 -2.84 -19.35 -7.55
N ILE A 123 -4.07 -18.84 -7.46
CA ILE A 123 -4.59 -18.12 -6.28
C ILE A 123 -4.48 -18.96 -5.00
N GLN A 124 -4.54 -20.30 -5.09
CA GLN A 124 -4.47 -21.15 -3.90
C GLN A 124 -3.08 -21.09 -3.25
N GLN A 125 -2.02 -20.84 -4.03
CA GLN A 125 -0.67 -20.70 -3.49
C GLN A 125 -0.53 -19.39 -2.70
N GLY A 126 -1.02 -18.28 -3.25
CA GLY A 126 -1.05 -17.00 -2.55
C GLY A 126 -1.90 -17.06 -1.28
N GLN A 127 -3.10 -17.62 -1.35
CA GLN A 127 -3.98 -17.76 -0.18
C GLN A 127 -3.38 -18.66 0.90
N SER A 128 -2.73 -19.76 0.51
CA SER A 128 -2.00 -20.64 1.44
C SER A 128 -0.85 -19.89 2.12
N LYS A 129 -0.11 -19.06 1.38
CA LYS A 129 0.95 -18.22 1.94
C LYS A 129 0.39 -17.15 2.88
N MET A 130 -0.65 -16.42 2.50
CA MET A 130 -1.27 -15.41 3.36
C MET A 130 -1.80 -16.01 4.66
N LYS A 131 -2.41 -17.21 4.59
CA LYS A 131 -2.79 -17.97 5.78
C LYS A 131 -1.59 -18.21 6.71
N GLN A 132 -0.44 -18.64 6.19
CA GLN A 132 0.76 -18.87 7.00
C GLN A 132 1.24 -17.59 7.69
N ILE A 133 1.30 -16.48 6.95
CA ILE A 133 1.75 -15.17 7.44
C ILE A 133 0.83 -14.63 8.55
N ILE A 134 -0.48 -14.71 8.33
CA ILE A 134 -1.50 -14.28 9.30
C ILE A 134 -1.45 -15.16 10.55
N GLN A 135 -1.37 -16.48 10.39
CA GLN A 135 -1.26 -17.41 11.52
C GLN A 135 0.02 -17.16 12.33
N ALA A 136 1.14 -16.86 11.68
CA ALA A 136 2.39 -16.52 12.35
C ALA A 136 2.25 -15.25 13.20
N LEU A 137 1.57 -14.20 12.68
CA LEU A 137 1.28 -13.01 13.47
C LEU A 137 0.40 -13.34 14.68
N MET A 138 -0.71 -14.07 14.45
CA MET A 138 -1.68 -14.43 15.49
C MET A 138 -1.09 -15.27 16.62
N ASN A 139 -0.10 -16.10 16.31
CA ASN A 139 0.58 -16.95 17.29
C ASN A 139 1.76 -16.25 17.99
N SER A 140 2.13 -15.04 17.57
CA SER A 140 3.26 -14.29 18.14
C SER A 140 2.85 -13.45 19.34
N SER A 141 3.84 -13.00 20.12
CA SER A 141 3.63 -12.02 21.19
C SER A 141 3.13 -10.67 20.68
N ALA A 142 3.26 -10.38 19.38
CA ALA A 142 2.79 -9.13 18.78
C ALA A 142 1.27 -9.09 18.57
N TRP A 143 0.58 -10.24 18.50
CA TRP A 143 -0.82 -10.34 18.10
C TRP A 143 -1.75 -9.39 18.87
N ASN A 144 -1.67 -9.43 20.20
CA ASN A 144 -2.54 -8.68 21.11
C ASN A 144 -2.41 -7.15 21.00
N SER A 145 -1.52 -6.67 20.14
CA SER A 145 -1.34 -5.25 19.90
C SER A 145 -1.23 -4.89 18.42
N SER A 146 -1.55 -5.81 17.51
CA SER A 146 -1.39 -5.70 16.06
C SER A 146 -2.72 -5.54 15.31
N ALA A 147 -2.67 -4.91 14.13
CA ALA A 147 -3.80 -4.79 13.21
C ALA A 147 -3.29 -4.97 11.79
N LEU A 148 -3.48 -6.18 11.25
CA LEU A 148 -3.07 -6.55 9.91
C LEU A 148 -4.13 -6.10 8.93
N PHE A 149 -3.70 -5.45 7.86
CA PHE A 149 -4.56 -5.16 6.71
C PHE A 149 -4.15 -6.17 5.63
N PHE A 150 -5.05 -6.69 4.82
CA PHE A 150 -4.69 -7.53 3.70
C PHE A 150 -5.49 -7.02 2.52
N THR A 151 -4.80 -6.44 1.55
CA THR A 151 -5.42 -5.79 0.41
C THR A 151 -4.68 -6.16 -0.85
N TYR A 152 -5.36 -5.98 -1.98
CA TYR A 152 -4.83 -6.37 -3.26
C TYR A 152 -4.25 -5.26 -4.06
N ASP A 153 -3.25 -5.75 -4.79
CA ASP A 153 -2.54 -5.01 -5.76
C ASP A 153 -3.22 -4.76 -7.07
N GLU A 154 -4.50 -5.15 -7.20
CA GLU A 154 -5.52 -4.76 -8.20
C GLU A 154 -6.65 -5.77 -8.24
N GLY A 155 -7.66 -5.45 -9.05
CA GLY A 155 -8.67 -6.38 -9.49
C GLY A 155 -8.26 -7.40 -10.56
N GLY A 156 -7.00 -7.53 -11.00
CA GLY A 156 -6.55 -8.60 -11.92
C GLY A 156 -7.01 -8.48 -13.37
N GLY A 157 -7.62 -7.35 -13.75
CA GLY A 157 -8.43 -7.23 -14.97
C GLY A 157 -9.73 -8.05 -14.93
N TYR A 158 -10.13 -8.57 -13.77
CA TYR A 158 -11.41 -9.24 -13.59
C TYR A 158 -12.56 -8.23 -13.54
N PHE A 159 -13.76 -8.68 -13.93
CA PHE A 159 -14.94 -7.83 -13.95
C PHE A 159 -15.40 -7.45 -12.53
N ASP A 160 -15.62 -6.15 -12.31
CA ASP A 160 -16.37 -5.62 -11.17
C ASP A 160 -17.61 -4.86 -11.70
N HIS A 161 -18.76 -5.05 -11.05
CA HIS A 161 -20.03 -4.46 -11.46
C HIS A 161 -20.20 -3.00 -11.04
N VAL A 162 -19.38 -2.49 -10.11
CA VAL A 162 -19.41 -1.11 -9.65
C VAL A 162 -18.47 -0.28 -10.51
N ALA A 163 -19.05 0.70 -11.21
CA ALA A 163 -18.26 1.69 -11.92
C ALA A 163 -17.34 2.43 -10.92
N PRO A 164 -16.03 2.53 -11.21
CA PRO A 164 -15.11 3.22 -10.32
C PRO A 164 -15.51 4.69 -10.07
N PRO A 165 -15.60 5.13 -8.80
CA PRO A 165 -15.93 6.52 -8.49
C PRO A 165 -14.95 7.50 -9.12
N GLN A 166 -15.48 8.55 -9.75
CA GLN A 166 -14.69 9.62 -10.34
C GLN A 166 -14.48 10.73 -9.30
N LEU A 167 -13.34 10.67 -8.60
CA LEU A 167 -13.02 11.58 -7.50
C LEU A 167 -12.02 12.69 -7.87
N ASP A 168 -11.28 12.47 -8.94
CA ASP A 168 -10.34 13.39 -9.53
C ASP A 168 -10.26 13.12 -11.03
N ALA A 169 -9.24 13.66 -11.70
CA ALA A 169 -9.07 13.46 -13.12
C ALA A 169 -8.58 12.07 -13.55
N TYR A 170 -8.28 11.16 -12.62
CA TYR A 170 -8.06 9.74 -12.90
C TYR A 170 -9.23 8.85 -12.48
N GLY A 171 -10.02 9.31 -11.50
CA GLY A 171 -10.94 8.50 -10.76
C GLY A 171 -10.22 7.57 -9.78
N LEU A 172 -11.00 6.70 -9.15
CA LEU A 172 -10.45 5.51 -8.49
C LEU A 172 -10.33 4.37 -9.51
N GLY A 173 -9.53 3.36 -9.17
CA GLY A 173 -9.49 2.10 -9.91
C GLY A 173 -10.67 1.17 -9.58
N PHE A 174 -10.69 0.00 -10.23
CA PHE A 174 -11.59 -1.08 -9.83
C PHE A 174 -11.40 -1.46 -8.36
N ARG A 175 -12.49 -1.89 -7.72
CA ARG A 175 -12.44 -2.27 -6.32
C ARG A 175 -11.55 -3.49 -6.12
N VAL A 176 -10.90 -3.51 -4.97
CA VAL A 176 -10.10 -4.64 -4.50
C VAL A 176 -10.63 -5.13 -3.17
N PRO A 177 -10.51 -6.43 -2.86
CA PRO A 177 -10.77 -6.92 -1.52
C PRO A 177 -9.79 -6.31 -0.52
N THR A 178 -10.30 -5.90 0.64
CA THR A 178 -9.48 -5.49 1.79
C THR A 178 -10.03 -6.13 3.06
N LEU A 179 -9.17 -6.81 3.81
CA LEU A 179 -9.47 -7.39 5.11
C LEU A 179 -8.73 -6.64 6.21
N VAL A 180 -9.39 -6.42 7.33
CA VAL A 180 -8.77 -5.93 8.58
C VAL A 180 -8.82 -7.07 9.60
N ILE A 181 -7.64 -7.52 10.04
CA ILE A 181 -7.45 -8.68 10.91
C ILE A 181 -6.73 -8.23 12.17
N SER A 182 -7.45 -8.22 13.29
CA SER A 182 -6.93 -7.74 14.57
C SER A 182 -7.75 -8.32 15.73
N PRO A 183 -7.19 -8.46 16.95
CA PRO A 183 -7.99 -8.76 18.13
C PRO A 183 -9.02 -7.67 18.45
N TYR A 184 -8.84 -6.46 17.89
CA TYR A 184 -9.72 -5.31 18.09
C TYR A 184 -10.62 -5.03 16.88
N ALA A 185 -10.45 -5.78 15.78
CA ALA A 185 -11.32 -5.64 14.63
C ALA A 185 -12.74 -6.11 14.97
N ARG A 186 -13.75 -5.40 14.47
CA ARG A 186 -15.15 -5.79 14.58
C ARG A 186 -15.36 -7.12 13.87
N ARG A 187 -15.90 -8.11 14.59
CA ARG A 187 -16.12 -9.46 14.05
C ARG A 187 -17.34 -9.50 13.14
N GLY A 188 -17.21 -10.15 11.98
CA GLY A 188 -18.30 -10.31 11.02
C GLY A 188 -18.81 -8.98 10.44
N TYR A 189 -17.97 -7.94 10.47
CA TYR A 189 -18.33 -6.60 10.01
C TYR A 189 -17.87 -6.38 8.58
N VAL A 190 -18.78 -5.86 7.75
CA VAL A 190 -18.48 -5.38 6.40
C VAL A 190 -18.71 -3.88 6.42
N SER A 191 -17.65 -3.11 6.16
CA SER A 191 -17.77 -1.65 6.08
C SER A 191 -18.36 -1.22 4.74
N GLY A 192 -19.26 -0.25 4.76
CA GLY A 192 -19.80 0.41 3.57
C GLY A 192 -19.11 1.74 3.24
N GLN A 193 -18.06 2.11 3.98
CA GLN A 193 -17.28 3.31 3.72
C GLN A 193 -16.44 3.14 2.46
N LEU A 194 -16.15 4.25 1.79
CA LEU A 194 -15.25 4.26 0.64
C LEU A 194 -13.80 4.30 1.14
N TYR A 195 -12.99 3.36 0.69
CA TYR A 195 -11.55 3.34 0.92
C TYR A 195 -10.82 3.25 -0.41
N GLU A 196 -9.58 3.70 -0.38
CA GLU A 196 -8.59 3.50 -1.42
C GLU A 196 -7.21 3.33 -0.77
N HIS A 197 -6.14 3.15 -1.55
CA HIS A 197 -4.83 2.81 -1.01
C HIS A 197 -4.28 3.85 -0.02
N SER A 198 -4.60 5.14 -0.22
CA SER A 198 -4.25 6.19 0.73
C SER A 198 -4.97 6.11 2.08
N SER A 199 -6.12 5.41 2.17
CA SER A 199 -6.88 5.24 3.41
C SER A 199 -6.07 4.50 4.49
N ILE A 200 -5.13 3.66 4.06
CA ILE A 200 -4.20 3.02 4.97
C ILE A 200 -3.16 4.01 5.51
N LEU A 201 -2.68 4.93 4.69
CA LEU A 201 -1.80 6.00 5.14
C LEU A 201 -2.51 6.85 6.20
N LYS A 202 -3.78 7.21 5.97
CA LYS A 202 -4.62 7.90 6.98
C LYS A 202 -4.69 7.13 8.29
N PHE A 203 -4.81 5.80 8.24
CA PHE A 203 -4.79 4.97 9.44
C PHE A 203 -3.45 5.08 10.19
N ILE A 204 -2.31 4.96 9.49
CA ILE A 204 -0.97 5.12 10.08
C ILE A 204 -0.82 6.51 10.71
N GLU A 205 -1.15 7.54 9.94
CA GLU A 205 -1.01 8.93 10.34
C GLU A 205 -1.81 9.23 11.59
N ARG A 206 -3.12 8.91 11.57
CA ARG A 206 -4.00 9.06 12.73
C ARG A 206 -3.50 8.24 13.91
N ARG A 207 -2.96 7.04 13.67
CA ARG A 207 -2.50 6.16 14.75
C ARG A 207 -1.28 6.69 15.47
N PHE A 208 -0.31 7.24 14.74
CA PHE A 208 0.94 7.73 15.31
C PHE A 208 0.95 9.25 15.52
N GLY A 209 -0.14 9.95 15.20
CA GLY A 209 -0.24 11.41 15.32
C GLY A 209 0.69 12.13 14.33
N LEU A 210 0.85 11.56 13.13
CA LEU A 210 1.75 12.08 12.09
C LEU A 210 1.04 13.12 11.22
N PRO A 211 1.80 14.03 10.57
CA PRO A 211 1.24 14.89 9.53
C PRO A 211 0.71 14.06 8.35
N THR A 212 -0.27 14.60 7.64
CA THR A 212 -0.88 13.89 6.50
C THR A 212 -0.01 14.04 5.25
N LEU A 213 0.39 12.91 4.68
CA LEU A 213 1.35 12.84 3.59
C LEU A 213 0.72 13.17 2.24
N ALA A 214 -0.53 12.74 2.00
CA ALA A 214 -1.18 12.98 0.71
C ALA A 214 -1.46 14.49 0.46
N SER A 215 -1.65 15.28 1.53
CA SER A 215 -1.72 16.75 1.48
C SER A 215 -0.38 17.41 1.18
N LEU A 216 0.74 16.83 1.62
CA LEU A 216 2.07 17.32 1.28
C LEU A 216 2.40 17.05 -0.20
N ASN A 217 1.99 15.91 -0.72
CA ASN A 217 2.36 15.47 -2.07
C ASN A 217 1.40 15.91 -3.19
N HIS A 218 0.27 16.51 -2.84
CA HIS A 218 -0.66 17.08 -3.83
C HIS A 218 -0.03 18.13 -4.75
N GLN A 219 1.03 18.81 -4.28
CA GLN A 219 1.77 19.80 -5.07
C GLN A 219 2.48 19.22 -6.30
N PHE A 220 2.68 17.90 -6.36
CA PHE A 220 3.36 17.23 -7.47
C PHE A 220 2.39 16.76 -8.56
N ASP A 221 1.10 16.68 -8.28
CA ASP A 221 0.05 16.31 -9.25
C ASP A 221 -0.35 17.52 -10.10
N VAL A 222 0.62 18.08 -10.83
CA VAL A 222 0.44 19.37 -11.52
C VAL A 222 -0.48 19.29 -12.75
N ASN A 223 -0.70 18.10 -13.30
CA ASN A 223 -1.61 17.81 -14.43
C ASN A 223 -1.84 16.29 -14.55
N THR A 224 -3.00 15.85 -15.04
CA THR A 224 -3.23 14.43 -15.40
C THR A 224 -2.99 14.17 -16.89
N PRO A 225 -2.31 13.08 -17.32
CA PRO A 225 -2.10 12.76 -18.72
C PRO A 225 -3.39 12.55 -19.51
N GLY A 226 -3.41 13.10 -20.73
CA GLY A 226 -3.72 12.34 -21.95
C GLY A 226 -5.12 12.43 -22.56
N GLN A 227 -5.19 12.00 -23.83
CA GLN A 227 -6.45 11.69 -24.54
C GLN A 227 -7.13 10.48 -23.88
N ASN A 228 -8.48 10.45 -23.90
CA ASN A 228 -9.35 9.46 -23.23
C ASN A 228 -9.46 9.61 -21.70
N ASN A 229 -9.26 10.83 -21.21
CA ASN A 229 -9.60 11.21 -19.84
C ASN A 229 -10.88 12.08 -19.87
N ASP A 230 -11.98 11.58 -19.30
CA ASP A 230 -13.26 12.32 -19.24
C ASP A 230 -13.13 13.64 -18.46
N ALA A 231 -12.25 13.68 -17.45
CA ALA A 231 -11.97 14.89 -16.69
C ALA A 231 -11.08 15.89 -17.45
N ALA A 232 -10.37 15.45 -18.50
CA ALA A 232 -9.65 16.35 -19.38
C ALA A 232 -10.58 17.12 -20.33
N GLN A 233 -11.83 16.67 -20.50
CA GLN A 233 -12.85 17.34 -21.34
C GLN A 233 -12.34 17.67 -22.76
N GLY A 234 -11.56 16.76 -23.36
CA GLY A 234 -10.99 16.94 -24.71
C GLY A 234 -9.69 17.75 -24.76
N ASN A 235 -9.16 18.20 -23.63
CA ASN A 235 -7.83 18.81 -23.55
C ASN A 235 -6.72 17.74 -23.53
N THR A 236 -5.48 18.18 -23.77
CA THR A 236 -4.28 17.32 -23.68
C THR A 236 -4.04 16.80 -22.25
N TYR A 237 -4.49 17.55 -21.25
CA TYR A 237 -4.35 17.23 -19.83
C TYR A 237 -5.61 17.63 -19.05
N GLY A 238 -5.90 16.92 -17.97
CA GLY A 238 -6.95 17.24 -17.00
C GLY A 238 -6.44 18.04 -15.80
N PRO A 239 -7.35 18.59 -14.97
CA PRO A 239 -6.99 19.39 -13.81
C PRO A 239 -6.21 18.57 -12.76
N PRO A 240 -5.33 19.21 -11.95
CA PRO A 240 -4.69 18.59 -10.79
C PRO A 240 -5.67 17.80 -9.90
N ALA A 241 -5.26 16.61 -9.47
CA ALA A 241 -6.09 15.72 -8.66
C ALA A 241 -6.04 16.12 -7.18
N PRO A 242 -7.10 16.67 -6.52
CA PRO A 242 -7.05 17.25 -5.17
C PRO A 242 -6.44 16.31 -4.10
N PRO A 243 -5.91 16.83 -2.96
CA PRO A 243 -5.32 15.97 -1.94
C PRO A 243 -6.33 14.94 -1.44
N ARG A 244 -6.00 13.65 -1.60
CA ARG A 244 -6.93 12.55 -1.32
C ARG A 244 -7.24 12.41 0.17
N ASP A 245 -6.29 12.69 1.04
CA ASP A 245 -6.49 12.68 2.50
C ASP A 245 -7.49 13.73 3.00
N GLY A 246 -7.61 14.86 2.32
CA GLY A 246 -8.59 15.91 2.58
C GLY A 246 -10.02 15.54 2.17
N LEU A 247 -10.23 14.44 1.44
CA LEU A 247 -11.55 14.00 1.03
C LEU A 247 -12.27 13.31 2.21
N ALA A 248 -13.28 13.98 2.76
CA ALA A 248 -14.09 13.48 3.87
C ALA A 248 -14.81 12.15 3.56
N GLN A 249 -14.99 11.83 2.28
CA GLN A 249 -15.60 10.58 1.82
C GLN A 249 -14.68 9.37 1.89
N LEU A 250 -13.35 9.57 2.03
CA LEU A 250 -12.39 8.48 2.17
C LEU A 250 -12.18 8.14 3.65
N GLY A 251 -12.50 6.90 4.02
CA GLY A 251 -12.35 6.39 5.37
C GLY A 251 -10.88 6.25 5.80
N ASP A 252 -10.67 6.03 7.10
CA ASP A 252 -9.35 5.77 7.69
C ASP A 252 -9.31 4.44 8.46
N PHE A 253 -10.33 3.60 8.26
CA PHE A 253 -10.53 2.28 8.88
C PHE A 253 -10.78 2.26 10.39
N TYR A 254 -10.80 3.39 11.11
CA TYR A 254 -11.03 3.37 12.57
C TYR A 254 -12.40 2.78 12.95
N GLU A 255 -13.41 2.93 12.11
CA GLU A 255 -14.74 2.33 12.25
C GLU A 255 -14.75 0.80 12.14
N ALA A 256 -13.68 0.20 11.63
CA ALA A 256 -13.50 -1.26 11.59
C ALA A 256 -13.03 -1.84 12.93
N PHE A 257 -12.70 -1.00 13.92
CA PHE A 257 -12.18 -1.41 15.22
C PHE A 257 -13.13 -1.08 16.38
N ASN A 258 -13.08 -1.91 17.44
CA ASN A 258 -13.60 -1.62 18.76
C ASN A 258 -12.40 -1.45 19.69
N PHE A 259 -11.98 -0.21 19.90
CA PHE A 259 -10.88 0.12 20.84
C PHE A 259 -11.33 0.04 22.30
#